data_AF-A0A937KNZ8-F1
#
_entry.id   AF-A0A937KNZ8-F1
#
_cell.length_a   1.000
_cell.length_b   1.000
_cell.length_c   1.000
_cell.angle_alpha   90.00
_cell.angle_beta   90.00
_cell.angle_gamma   90.00
#
_symmetry.space_group_name_H-M   'P 1'
#
loop_
_entity.id
_entity.type
_entity.pdbx_description
1 polymer ?
#
loop_
_entity_poly.entity_id
_entity_poly.type
_entity_poly.pdbx_seq_one_letter_code
_entity_poly.pdbx_strand_id
1 'polypeptide(L)'
;MYIFFILFASFLYAIQVNLLKVYLQNVSAVAIAVGNFVFILPFSIVIFLFTDYKQIDLENQNVFDALLYILILSIIGTVFAKILFNKFVQIASPVFASSVTYIIPIIALFWGLLDGEIFTLNQLFATIIIFFGVYLANKTSNK
;
A
#
# COMPACT_ATOMS: atom_id res chain seq x y z
N MET A 1 12.85 16.16 -9.51
CA MET A 1 11.60 16.82 -9.08
C MET A 1 10.59 15.85 -8.45
N TYR A 2 10.46 14.60 -8.92
CA TYR A 2 9.49 13.62 -8.36
C TYR A 2 9.86 13.01 -7.00
N ILE A 3 11.14 13.04 -6.59
CA ILE A 3 11.61 12.47 -5.31
C ILE A 3 10.92 13.13 -4.11
N PHE A 4 10.58 14.42 -4.21
CA PHE A 4 9.89 15.15 -3.15
C PHE A 4 8.53 14.52 -2.81
N PHE A 5 7.77 14.05 -3.80
CA PHE A 5 6.48 13.38 -3.56
C PHE A 5 6.64 12.07 -2.79
N ILE A 6 7.72 11.32 -3.04
CA ILE A 6 8.01 10.08 -2.31
C ILE A 6 8.30 10.38 -0.84
N LEU A 7 9.13 11.39 -0.56
CA LEU A 7 9.44 11.80 0.81
C LEU A 7 8.20 12.30 1.54
N PHE A 8 7.38 13.11 0.86
CA PHE A 8 6.14 13.64 1.43
C PHE A 8 5.11 12.54 1.70
N ALA A 9 4.94 11.59 0.79
CA ALA A 9 4.05 10.43 0.99
C ALA A 9 4.49 9.56 2.17
N SER A 10 5.79 9.30 2.30
CA SER A 10 6.35 8.56 3.45
C SER A 10 6.10 9.28 4.78
N PHE A 11 6.24 10.61 4.79
CA PHE A 11 5.95 11.43 5.97
C PHE A 11 4.47 11.38 6.36
N LEU A 12 3.55 11.53 5.40
CA LEU A 12 2.11 11.41 5.62
C LEU A 12 1.73 10.01 6.13
N TYR A 13 2.35 8.96 5.58
CA TYR A 13 2.14 7.60 6.04
C TYR A 13 2.59 7.41 7.50
N ALA A 14 3.77 7.92 7.87
CA ALA A 14 4.24 7.89 9.25
C ALA A 14 3.28 8.62 10.21
N ILE A 15 2.76 9.78 9.81
CA ILE A 15 1.73 10.50 10.59
C ILE A 15 0.47 9.64 10.73
N GLN A 16 -0.05 9.08 9.64
CA GLN A 16 -1.26 8.25 9.66
C GLN A 16 -1.14 7.11 10.68
N VAL A 17 -0.04 6.36 10.65
CA VAL A 17 0.17 5.21 11.55
C VAL A 17 0.24 5.65 13.01
N ASN A 18 0.91 6.77 13.31
CA ASN A 18 0.99 7.31 14.67
C ASN A 18 -0.35 7.86 15.16
N LEU A 19 -1.08 8.61 14.33
CA LEU A 19 -2.43 9.10 14.68
C LEU A 19 -3.39 7.94 14.94
N LEU A 20 -3.34 6.90 14.13
CA LEU A 20 -4.12 5.69 14.34
C LEU A 20 -3.77 5.05 15.69
N LYS A 21 -2.47 4.94 16.00
CA LYS A 21 -2.00 4.35 17.26
C LYS A 21 -2.39 5.18 18.49
N VAL A 22 -2.37 6.50 18.41
CA VAL A 22 -2.61 7.38 19.56
C VAL A 22 -4.10 7.68 19.76
N TYR A 23 -4.83 7.99 18.69
CA TYR A 23 -6.18 8.56 18.79
C TYR A 23 -7.30 7.58 18.42
N LEU A 24 -7.03 6.56 17.60
CA LEU A 24 -8.07 5.69 17.02
C LEU A 24 -8.08 4.26 17.60
N GLN A 25 -7.55 4.06 18.81
CA GLN A 25 -7.52 2.72 19.44
C GLN A 25 -8.92 2.16 19.77
N ASN A 26 -9.87 3.04 20.09
CA ASN A 26 -11.23 2.65 20.47
C ASN A 26 -12.20 2.58 19.27
N VAL A 27 -11.72 2.90 18.07
CA VAL A 27 -12.53 2.85 16.83
C VAL A 27 -12.25 1.53 16.13
N SER A 28 -13.29 0.85 15.64
CA SER A 28 -13.09 -0.42 14.94
C SER A 28 -12.26 -0.22 13.65
N ALA A 29 -11.34 -1.15 13.34
CA ALA A 29 -10.51 -1.08 12.16
C ALA A 29 -11.31 -0.96 10.85
N VAL A 30 -12.51 -1.56 10.81
CA VAL A 30 -13.47 -1.46 9.71
C VAL A 30 -14.02 -0.04 9.59
N ALA A 31 -14.44 0.59 10.69
CA ALA A 31 -14.94 1.96 10.67
C ALA A 31 -13.87 2.96 10.20
N ILE A 32 -12.60 2.76 10.60
CA ILE A 32 -11.47 3.56 10.10
C ILE A 32 -11.31 3.40 8.58
N ALA A 33 -11.36 2.17 8.07
CA ALA A 33 -11.25 1.92 6.63
C ALA A 33 -12.41 2.55 5.85
N VAL A 34 -13.65 2.37 6.32
CA VAL A 34 -14.84 2.99 5.72
C VAL A 34 -14.71 4.52 5.73
N GLY A 35 -14.30 5.12 6.85
CA GLY A 35 -14.08 6.56 6.95
C GLY A 35 -13.08 7.08 5.92
N ASN A 36 -11.97 6.37 5.70
CA ASN A 36 -10.99 6.73 4.68
C ASN A 36 -11.59 6.71 3.26
N PHE A 37 -12.32 5.64 2.90
CA PHE A 37 -12.89 5.53 1.55
C PHE A 37 -14.04 6.51 1.33
N VAL A 38 -14.89 6.74 2.33
CA VAL A 38 -15.96 7.75 2.26
C VAL A 38 -15.37 9.15 2.09
N PHE A 39 -14.27 9.47 2.78
CA PHE A 39 -13.60 10.75 2.63
C PHE A 39 -12.99 10.96 1.24
N ILE A 40 -12.43 9.90 0.64
CA ILE A 40 -11.81 9.95 -0.70
C ILE A 40 -12.88 9.95 -1.81
N LEU A 41 -14.04 9.35 -1.59
CA LEU A 41 -15.11 9.19 -2.58
C LEU A 41 -15.49 10.48 -3.34
N PRO A 42 -15.78 11.64 -2.69
CA PRO A 42 -16.13 12.86 -3.42
C PRO A 42 -15.01 13.32 -4.36
N PHE A 43 -13.74 13.23 -3.94
CA PHE A 43 -12.60 13.58 -4.78
C PHE A 43 -12.47 12.61 -5.97
N SER A 44 -12.69 11.32 -5.74
CA SER A 44 -12.70 10.30 -6.80
C SER A 44 -13.79 10.58 -7.84
N ILE A 45 -15.01 10.93 -7.40
CA ILE A 45 -16.11 11.29 -8.30
C ILE A 45 -15.75 12.53 -9.13
N VAL A 46 -15.20 13.57 -8.50
CA VAL A 46 -14.77 14.78 -9.20
C VAL A 46 -13.76 14.43 -10.30
N ILE A 47 -12.71 13.66 -9.97
CA ILE A 47 -11.70 13.23 -10.96
C ILE A 47 -12.35 12.40 -12.07
N PHE A 48 -13.23 11.46 -11.73
CA PHE A 48 -13.93 10.61 -12.69
C PHE A 48 -14.73 11.43 -13.72
N LEU A 49 -15.40 12.50 -13.28
CA LEU A 49 -16.17 13.38 -14.17
C LEU A 49 -15.31 14.15 -15.18
N PHE A 50 -14.02 14.34 -14.90
CA PHE A 50 -13.05 15.00 -15.79
C PHE A 50 -12.24 14.01 -16.65
N THR A 51 -12.43 12.70 -16.49
CA THR A 51 -11.74 11.67 -17.27
C THR A 51 -12.50 11.35 -18.56
N ASP A 52 -11.79 10.85 -19.57
CA ASP A 52 -12.34 10.38 -20.85
C ASP A 52 -13.14 9.05 -20.76
N TYR A 53 -13.81 8.79 -19.63
CA TYR A 53 -14.50 7.52 -19.38
C TYR A 53 -15.57 7.19 -20.44
N LYS A 54 -16.10 8.20 -21.14
CA LYS A 54 -17.10 8.06 -22.21
C LYS A 54 -16.56 7.38 -23.47
N GLN A 55 -15.24 7.33 -23.63
CA GLN A 55 -14.58 6.67 -24.76
C GLN A 55 -14.38 5.16 -24.51
N ILE A 56 -14.70 4.67 -23.32
CA ILE A 56 -14.55 3.26 -22.94
C ILE A 56 -15.74 2.47 -23.49
N ASP A 57 -15.45 1.49 -24.33
CA ASP A 57 -16.43 0.52 -24.80
C ASP A 57 -16.64 -0.58 -23.76
N LEU A 58 -17.80 -0.60 -23.13
CA LEU A 58 -18.16 -1.57 -22.09
C LEU A 58 -18.54 -2.94 -22.67
N GLU A 59 -18.81 -3.04 -23.98
CA GLU A 59 -19.08 -4.31 -24.65
C GLU A 59 -17.78 -5.06 -24.99
N ASN A 60 -16.64 -4.37 -24.92
CA ASN A 60 -15.34 -4.99 -25.13
C ASN A 60 -14.99 -5.92 -23.96
N GLN A 61 -14.76 -7.19 -24.28
CA GLN A 61 -14.41 -8.23 -23.31
C GLN A 61 -13.16 -7.87 -22.49
N ASN A 62 -12.15 -7.23 -23.09
CA ASN A 62 -10.94 -6.83 -22.36
C ASN A 62 -11.23 -5.77 -21.29
N VAL A 63 -12.20 -4.90 -21.53
CA VAL A 63 -12.63 -3.88 -20.56
C VAL A 63 -13.34 -4.55 -19.39
N PHE A 64 -14.19 -5.53 -19.67
CA PHE A 64 -14.84 -6.31 -18.62
C PHE A 64 -13.82 -7.06 -17.75
N ASP A 65 -12.83 -7.72 -18.36
CA ASP A 65 -11.78 -8.43 -17.64
C ASP A 65 -10.94 -7.47 -16.78
N ALA A 66 -10.59 -6.30 -17.29
CA ALA A 66 -9.88 -5.27 -16.54
C ALA A 66 -10.70 -4.78 -15.32
N LEU A 67 -12.01 -4.55 -15.49
CA LEU A 67 -12.90 -4.18 -14.39
C LEU A 67 -12.99 -5.28 -13.33
N LEU A 68 -13.03 -6.54 -13.74
CA LEU A 68 -13.02 -7.68 -12.82
C LEU A 68 -11.73 -7.74 -12.00
N TYR A 69 -10.56 -7.56 -12.64
CA TYR A 69 -9.27 -7.53 -11.92
C TYR A 69 -9.16 -6.33 -10.98
N ILE A 70 -9.62 -5.15 -11.38
CA ILE A 70 -9.68 -3.97 -10.50
C ILE A 70 -10.60 -4.23 -9.30
N LEU A 71 -11.74 -4.90 -9.51
CA LEU A 71 -12.67 -5.24 -8.44
C LEU A 71 -12.05 -6.20 -7.43
N ILE A 72 -11.39 -7.26 -7.91
CA ILE A 72 -10.67 -8.22 -7.05
C ILE A 72 -9.56 -7.50 -6.25
N LEU A 73 -8.76 -6.67 -6.92
CA LEU A 73 -7.68 -5.90 -6.28
C LEU A 73 -8.23 -4.91 -5.23
N SER A 74 -9.35 -4.26 -5.52
CA SER A 74 -10.00 -3.31 -4.62
C SER A 74 -10.51 -3.99 -3.36
N ILE A 75 -11.14 -5.15 -3.48
CA ILE A 75 -11.67 -5.88 -2.32
C ILE A 75 -10.55 -6.51 -1.49
N ILE A 76 -9.69 -7.32 -2.12
CA ILE A 76 -8.69 -8.13 -1.41
C ILE A 76 -7.44 -7.30 -1.12
N GLY A 77 -6.85 -6.70 -2.15
CA GLY A 77 -5.56 -5.99 -2.05
C GLY A 77 -5.66 -4.63 -1.37
N THR A 78 -6.84 -4.01 -1.37
CA THR A 78 -7.02 -2.66 -0.83
C THR A 78 -7.87 -2.67 0.44
N VAL A 79 -9.17 -3.00 0.36
CA VAL A 79 -10.08 -2.90 1.52
C VAL A 79 -9.70 -3.89 2.62
N PHE A 80 -9.61 -5.18 2.29
CA PHE A 80 -9.30 -6.22 3.27
C PHE A 80 -7.91 -6.02 3.88
N ALA A 81 -6.89 -5.81 3.05
CA ALA A 81 -5.53 -5.52 3.50
C ALA A 81 -5.47 -4.28 4.42
N LYS A 82 -6.19 -3.20 4.09
CA LYS A 82 -6.23 -1.98 4.93
C LYS A 82 -6.89 -2.23 6.29
N ILE A 83 -7.99 -2.99 6.34
CA ILE A 83 -8.64 -3.35 7.60
C ILE A 83 -7.68 -4.16 8.47
N LEU A 84 -7.01 -5.15 7.87
CA LEU A 84 -6.03 -6.00 8.55
C LEU A 84 -4.87 -5.15 9.10
N PHE A 85 -4.33 -4.25 8.28
CA PHE A 85 -3.26 -3.33 8.66
C PHE A 85 -3.68 -2.41 9.82
N ASN A 86 -4.85 -1.78 9.73
CA ASN A 86 -5.38 -0.93 10.80
C ASN A 86 -5.54 -1.71 12.11
N LYS A 87 -6.06 -2.94 12.02
CA LYS A 87 -6.20 -3.82 13.18
C LYS A 87 -4.83 -4.17 13.77
N PHE A 88 -3.85 -4.50 12.92
CA PHE A 88 -2.49 -4.78 13.36
C PHE A 88 -1.86 -3.59 14.06
N VAL A 89 -1.98 -2.38 13.54
CA VAL A 89 -1.43 -1.18 14.22
C VAL A 89 -2.07 -0.99 15.60
N GLN A 90 -3.36 -1.27 15.76
CA GLN A 90 -4.03 -1.21 17.07
C GLN A 90 -3.49 -2.23 18.07
N ILE A 91 -3.34 -3.50 17.67
CA ILE A 91 -2.95 -4.59 18.59
C ILE A 91 -1.43 -4.77 18.75
N ALA A 92 -0.65 -4.39 17.74
CA ALA A 92 0.79 -4.58 17.73
C ALA A 92 1.54 -3.37 18.32
N SER A 93 2.76 -3.61 18.79
CA SER A 93 3.68 -2.50 19.05
C SER A 93 4.04 -1.82 17.72
N PRO A 94 4.34 -0.51 17.71
CA PRO A 94 4.78 0.19 16.49
C PRO A 94 5.95 -0.51 15.78
N VAL A 95 6.84 -1.14 16.55
CA VAL A 95 8.01 -1.91 16.07
C VAL A 95 7.61 -3.21 15.37
N PHE A 96 6.56 -3.89 15.83
CA PHE A 96 6.05 -5.08 15.12
C PHE A 96 5.28 -4.68 13.86
N ALA A 97 4.53 -3.57 13.88
CA ALA A 97 3.85 -3.08 12.69
C ALA A 97 4.83 -2.68 11.57
N SER A 98 6.00 -2.11 11.89
CA SER A 98 7.04 -1.80 10.91
C SER A 98 7.70 -3.05 10.31
N SER A 99 7.66 -4.20 11.00
CA SER A 99 8.22 -5.46 10.48
C SER A 99 7.53 -5.95 9.20
N VAL A 100 6.24 -5.67 9.06
CA VAL A 100 5.45 -6.02 7.86
C VAL A 100 6.01 -5.33 6.63
N THR A 101 6.53 -4.10 6.77
CA THR A 101 7.11 -3.35 5.66
C THR A 101 8.37 -4.01 5.10
N TYR A 102 9.10 -4.78 5.90
CA TYR A 102 10.32 -5.49 5.46
C TYR A 102 10.02 -6.74 4.63
N ILE A 103 8.81 -7.27 4.76
CA ILE A 103 8.34 -8.41 3.97
C ILE A 103 7.92 -7.94 2.56
N ILE A 104 7.52 -6.68 2.39
CA ILE A 104 7.01 -6.16 1.11
C ILE A 104 8.01 -6.37 -0.06
N PRO A 105 9.31 -6.00 0.04
CA PRO A 105 10.26 -6.24 -1.04
C PRO A 105 10.45 -7.72 -1.38
N ILE A 106 10.38 -8.61 -0.39
CA ILE A 106 10.51 -10.06 -0.58
C ILE A 106 9.32 -10.58 -1.39
N ILE A 107 8.10 -10.21 -0.99
CA ILE A 107 6.87 -10.63 -1.68
C ILE A 107 6.80 -10.04 -3.09
N ALA A 108 7.26 -8.80 -3.29
CA ALA A 108 7.33 -8.19 -4.62
C ALA A 108 8.26 -8.96 -5.57
N LEU A 109 9.47 -9.32 -5.12
CA LEU A 109 10.40 -10.15 -5.91
C LEU A 109 9.83 -11.54 -6.21
N PHE A 110 9.18 -12.15 -5.22
CA PHE A 110 8.54 -13.45 -5.40
C PHE A 110 7.47 -13.42 -6.51
N TRP A 111 6.60 -12.41 -6.50
CA TRP A 111 5.60 -12.25 -7.56
C TRP A 111 6.20 -11.92 -8.93
N GLY A 112 7.22 -11.05 -8.99
CA GLY A 112 7.90 -10.75 -10.26
C GLY A 112 8.58 -11.98 -10.86
N LEU A 113 9.18 -12.85 -10.03
CA LEU A 113 9.73 -14.13 -10.49
C LEU A 113 8.63 -15.08 -11.01
N LEU A 114 7.47 -15.12 -10.35
CA LEU A 114 6.32 -15.93 -10.81
C LEU A 114 5.72 -15.42 -12.11
N ASP A 115 5.75 -14.10 -12.34
CA ASP A 115 5.31 -13.47 -13.59
C ASP A 115 6.35 -13.60 -14.72
N GLY A 116 7.49 -14.24 -14.44
CA GLY A 116 8.55 -14.47 -15.42
C GLY A 116 9.40 -13.23 -15.71
N GLU A 117 9.38 -12.21 -14.85
CA GLU A 117 10.19 -11.00 -15.01
C GLU A 117 11.69 -11.33 -14.95
N ILE A 118 12.44 -10.81 -15.92
CA ILE A 118 13.89 -10.96 -15.96
C ILE A 118 14.53 -9.83 -15.15
N PHE A 119 15.08 -10.19 -13.99
CA PHE A 119 15.82 -9.25 -13.16
C PHE A 119 17.23 -8.99 -13.71
N THR A 120 17.53 -7.73 -13.96
CA THR A 120 18.88 -7.28 -14.34
C THR A 120 19.84 -7.30 -13.15
N LEU A 121 21.15 -7.37 -13.41
CA LEU A 121 22.18 -7.27 -12.37
C LEU A 121 22.03 -6.00 -11.53
N ASN A 122 21.65 -4.88 -12.14
CA ASN A 122 21.44 -3.60 -11.44
C ASN A 122 20.28 -3.68 -10.43
N GLN A 123 19.18 -4.36 -10.78
CA GLN A 123 18.05 -4.58 -9.86
C GLN A 123 18.44 -5.50 -8.71
N LEU A 124 19.30 -6.49 -8.95
CA LEU A 124 19.84 -7.35 -7.90
C LEU A 124 20.70 -6.55 -6.91
N PHE A 125 21.59 -5.69 -7.40
CA PHE A 125 22.38 -4.79 -6.56
C PHE A 125 21.50 -3.82 -5.74
N ALA A 126 20.50 -3.20 -6.38
CA ALA A 126 19.56 -2.31 -5.70
C ALA A 126 18.78 -3.06 -4.60
N THR A 127 18.36 -4.28 -4.88
CA THR A 127 17.68 -5.17 -3.91
C THR A 127 18.55 -5.43 -2.69
N ILE A 128 19.83 -5.77 -2.89
CA ILE A 128 20.78 -5.98 -1.78
C ILE A 128 20.92 -4.72 -0.92
N ILE A 129 21.02 -3.54 -1.55
CA ILE A 129 21.12 -2.26 -0.84
C ILE A 129 19.86 -2.00 0.01
N ILE A 130 18.67 -2.26 -0.54
CA ILE A 130 17.39 -2.11 0.20
C ILE A 130 17.37 -3.03 1.42
N PHE A 131 17.68 -4.31 1.26
CA PHE A 131 17.72 -5.25 2.38
C PHE A 131 18.76 -4.89 3.43
N PHE A 132 19.92 -4.40 3.01
CA PHE A 132 20.95 -3.92 3.92
C PHE A 132 20.49 -2.70 4.72
N GLY A 133 19.82 -1.74 4.08
CA GLY A 133 19.23 -0.58 4.75
C GLY A 133 18.15 -0.98 5.78
N VAL A 134 17.29 -1.93 5.41
CA VAL A 134 16.29 -2.51 6.31
C VAL A 134 16.94 -3.21 7.51
N TYR A 135 18.00 -3.98 7.29
CA TYR A 135 18.75 -4.63 8.36
C TYR A 135 19.35 -3.61 9.34
N LEU A 136 19.98 -2.55 8.83
CA LEU A 136 20.55 -1.49 9.67
C LEU A 136 19.48 -0.75 10.48
N ALA A 137 18.34 -0.42 9.87
CA ALA A 137 17.26 0.29 10.54
C ALA A 137 16.63 -0.50 11.70
N ASN A 138 16.64 -1.84 11.63
CA ASN A 138 16.15 -2.72 12.69
C ASN A 138 17.21 -3.18 13.67
N LYS A 139 18.48 -2.84 13.45
CA LYS A 139 19.54 -3.23 14.37
C LYS A 139 19.35 -2.45 15.67
N THR A 140 18.65 -3.06 16.62
CA THR A 140 18.43 -2.51 17.95
C THR A 140 19.78 -2.16 18.55
N SER A 141 19.96 -0.90 18.95
CA SER A 141 21.09 -0.52 19.79
C SER A 141 20.83 -1.17 21.15
N ASN A 142 21.42 -2.35 21.38
CA ASN A 142 21.64 -2.85 22.73
C ASN A 142 22.60 -1.86 23.41
N LYS A 143 22.03 -0.87 24.07
CA LYS A 143 22.64 -0.10 25.14
C LYS A 143 21.69 -0.09 26.31
#